data_AF-A0A843ECE0-F1
#
_entry.id   AF-A0A843ECE0-F1
#
_cell.length_a   1.000
_cell.length_b   1.000
_cell.length_c   1.000
_cell.angle_alpha   90.00
_cell.angle_beta   90.00
_cell.angle_gamma   90.00
#
_symmetry.space_group_name_H-M   'P 1'
#
loop_
_entity.id
_entity.type
_entity.pdbx_description
1 polymer ?
#
loop_
_entity_poly.entity_id
_entity_poly.type
_entity_poly.pdbx_seq_one_letter_code
_entity_poly.pdbx_strand_id
1 'polypeptide(L)'
;MAFTKEEQAKLEYSGYRFVGEHGHAAAKICHWTRKSMVNEGVCYKEQFYGVQSHRCLQMSPAVPFCNQKCSFCWRDLSQTRIEWEGEYDDPKTIIEGAIKAQNNLLCGFGGNKKADKKKLEESKKPTNAAISLAGEPTLYPEIDELLAEFHRQDFTTFLVSNGMYWEKLGSLDNEPTQLYVSLDAPNEKVYKELCNPQINDAWSNLNKT
;
A
#
# COMPACT_ATOMS: atom_id res chain seq x y z
N MET A 1 -16.21 -7.24 7.31
CA MET A 1 -16.00 -8.18 6.19
C MET A 1 -15.02 -7.55 5.19
N ALA A 2 -14.45 -8.30 4.26
CA ALA A 2 -13.66 -7.71 3.18
C ALA A 2 -14.54 -7.28 1.99
N PHE A 3 -13.95 -6.74 0.91
CA PHE A 3 -14.74 -6.33 -0.27
C PHE A 3 -15.41 -7.52 -0.94
N THR A 4 -16.66 -7.34 -1.37
CA THR A 4 -17.39 -8.26 -2.24
C THR A 4 -16.74 -8.31 -3.63
N LYS A 5 -17.07 -9.32 -4.43
CA LYS A 5 -16.53 -9.44 -5.80
C LYS A 5 -16.94 -8.27 -6.72
N GLU A 6 -18.11 -7.66 -6.49
CA GLU A 6 -18.52 -6.46 -7.23
C GLU A 6 -17.65 -5.24 -6.85
N GLU A 7 -17.39 -5.05 -5.56
CA GLU A 7 -16.51 -3.97 -5.07
C GLU A 7 -15.08 -4.15 -5.58
N GLN A 8 -14.57 -5.38 -5.56
CA GLN A 8 -13.27 -5.73 -6.14
C GLN A 8 -13.21 -5.36 -7.64
N ALA A 9 -14.22 -5.74 -8.43
CA ALA A 9 -14.25 -5.49 -9.87
C ALA A 9 -14.17 -3.98 -10.23
N LYS A 10 -14.81 -3.11 -9.45
CA LYS A 10 -14.74 -1.64 -9.66
C LYS A 10 -13.31 -1.11 -9.50
N LEU A 11 -12.59 -1.61 -8.49
CA LEU A 11 -11.20 -1.22 -8.25
C LEU A 11 -10.24 -1.89 -9.25
N GLU A 12 -10.53 -3.12 -9.68
CA GLU A 12 -9.74 -3.81 -10.70
C GLU A 12 -9.77 -3.09 -12.06
N TYR A 13 -10.92 -2.51 -12.40
CA TYR A 13 -11.05 -1.60 -13.55
C TYR A 13 -10.10 -0.40 -13.43
N SER A 14 -9.89 0.11 -12.22
CA SER A 14 -8.95 1.19 -11.90
C SER A 14 -7.48 0.72 -11.74
N GLY A 15 -7.20 -0.53 -12.12
CA GLY A 15 -5.85 -1.10 -12.18
C GLY A 15 -5.37 -1.80 -10.90
N TYR A 16 -6.22 -1.93 -9.88
CA TYR A 16 -5.92 -2.79 -8.73
C TYR A 16 -5.93 -4.26 -9.14
N ARG A 17 -5.21 -5.10 -8.41
CA ARG A 17 -5.30 -6.56 -8.52
C ARG A 17 -5.39 -7.10 -7.11
N PHE A 18 -6.54 -7.65 -6.77
CA PHE A 18 -6.72 -8.27 -5.46
C PHE A 18 -5.90 -9.56 -5.39
N VAL A 19 -5.37 -9.83 -4.20
CA VAL A 19 -4.52 -10.97 -3.91
C VAL A 19 -5.04 -11.66 -2.66
N GLY A 20 -4.81 -12.97 -2.56
CA GLY A 20 -5.44 -13.80 -1.54
C GLY A 20 -6.90 -14.14 -1.86
N GLU A 21 -7.55 -14.83 -0.94
CA GLU A 21 -8.91 -15.34 -1.07
C GLU A 21 -9.93 -14.41 -0.43
N HIS A 22 -9.50 -13.67 0.60
CA HIS A 22 -10.40 -12.89 1.43
C HIS A 22 -10.66 -11.49 0.88
N GLY A 23 -9.91 -10.99 -0.11
CA GLY A 23 -10.28 -9.75 -0.83
C GLY A 23 -10.04 -8.45 -0.05
N HIS A 24 -9.08 -8.46 0.87
CA HIS A 24 -8.63 -7.27 1.61
C HIS A 24 -7.29 -6.72 1.13
N ALA A 25 -6.46 -7.55 0.47
CA ALA A 25 -5.16 -7.16 -0.02
C ALA A 25 -5.17 -6.92 -1.53
N ALA A 26 -4.40 -5.93 -2.01
CA ALA A 26 -4.22 -5.71 -3.43
C ALA A 26 -2.87 -5.07 -3.77
N ALA A 27 -2.44 -5.28 -5.02
CA ALA A 27 -1.31 -4.59 -5.63
C ALA A 27 -1.78 -3.72 -6.81
N LYS A 28 -1.01 -2.69 -7.13
CA LYS A 28 -1.23 -1.84 -8.30
C LYS A 28 0.09 -1.29 -8.81
N ILE A 29 0.24 -1.19 -10.12
CA ILE A 29 1.44 -0.56 -10.70
C ILE A 29 1.42 0.94 -10.43
N CYS A 30 2.47 1.41 -9.78
CA CYS A 30 2.72 2.83 -9.59
C CYS A 30 2.94 3.54 -10.94
N HIS A 31 2.44 4.77 -11.05
CA HIS A 31 2.69 5.66 -12.19
C HIS A 31 4.18 5.76 -12.54
N TRP A 32 5.04 5.91 -11.52
CA TRP A 32 6.48 6.05 -11.70
C TRP A 32 7.18 4.76 -12.10
N THR A 33 6.65 3.60 -11.71
CA THR A 33 7.11 2.31 -12.25
C THR A 33 6.93 2.32 -13.76
N ARG A 34 5.73 2.67 -14.27
CA ARG A 34 5.48 2.74 -15.73
C ARG A 34 6.42 3.70 -16.44
N LYS A 35 6.61 4.91 -15.90
CA LYS A 35 7.55 5.89 -16.48
C LYS A 35 8.99 5.39 -16.49
N SER A 36 9.44 4.78 -15.40
CA SER A 36 10.80 4.24 -15.31
C SER A 36 11.03 3.13 -16.33
N MET A 37 10.02 2.28 -16.58
CA MET A 37 10.10 1.20 -17.57
C MET A 37 10.34 1.68 -19.00
N VAL A 38 9.97 2.91 -19.35
CA VAL A 38 10.17 3.51 -20.69
C VAL A 38 11.16 4.68 -20.66
N ASN A 39 11.96 4.79 -19.59
CA ASN A 39 12.97 5.83 -19.41
C ASN A 39 12.42 7.27 -19.48
N GLU A 40 11.18 7.49 -19.05
CA GLU A 40 10.52 8.82 -18.96
C GLU A 40 10.69 9.48 -17.58
N GLY A 41 11.52 8.91 -16.70
CA GLY A 41 11.80 9.41 -15.37
C GLY A 41 11.52 8.41 -14.25
N VAL A 42 11.84 8.81 -13.02
CA VAL A 42 11.79 7.99 -11.82
C VAL A 42 11.10 8.75 -10.69
N CYS A 43 10.62 8.06 -9.65
CA CYS A 43 10.01 8.74 -8.51
C CYS A 43 11.06 9.44 -7.65
N TYR A 44 10.60 10.38 -6.82
CA TYR A 44 11.48 11.10 -5.90
C TYR A 44 12.21 10.17 -4.92
N LYS A 45 11.62 9.01 -4.56
CA LYS A 45 12.27 8.07 -3.64
C LYS A 45 13.54 7.47 -4.23
N GLU A 46 13.60 7.29 -5.55
CA GLU A 46 14.83 6.88 -6.23
C GLU A 46 15.92 7.94 -6.11
N GLN A 47 15.54 9.21 -6.22
CA GLN A 47 16.48 10.33 -6.12
C GLN A 47 16.95 10.57 -4.68
N PHE A 48 16.06 10.40 -3.69
CA PHE A 48 16.36 10.74 -2.29
C PHE A 48 16.94 9.56 -1.51
N TYR A 49 16.49 8.34 -1.79
CA TYR A 49 16.80 7.15 -1.00
C TYR A 49 17.45 6.03 -1.81
N GLY A 50 17.64 6.21 -3.12
CA GLY A 50 18.29 5.21 -3.98
C GLY A 50 17.43 3.99 -4.33
N VAL A 51 16.13 3.97 -3.97
CA VAL A 51 15.24 2.85 -4.33
C VAL A 51 14.89 2.86 -5.81
N GLN A 52 14.88 1.69 -6.44
CA GLN A 52 14.64 1.60 -7.88
C GLN A 52 13.14 1.58 -8.19
N SER A 53 12.62 2.61 -8.86
CA SER A 53 11.19 2.80 -9.14
C SER A 53 10.57 1.63 -9.93
N HIS A 54 11.33 1.02 -10.84
CA HIS A 54 10.89 -0.14 -11.63
C HIS A 54 10.89 -1.45 -10.83
N ARG A 55 11.50 -1.47 -9.64
CA ARG A 55 11.54 -2.60 -8.70
C ARG A 55 10.73 -2.35 -7.43
N CYS A 56 9.85 -1.35 -7.46
CA CYS A 56 8.93 -1.06 -6.36
C CYS A 56 7.62 -1.84 -6.56
N LEU A 57 7.25 -2.61 -5.56
CA LEU A 57 5.95 -3.27 -5.42
C LEU A 57 5.03 -2.38 -4.59
N GLN A 58 4.08 -1.70 -5.22
CA GLN A 58 3.07 -0.92 -4.49
C GLN A 58 1.87 -1.81 -4.15
N MET A 59 1.58 -1.94 -2.87
CA MET A 59 0.50 -2.80 -2.37
C MET A 59 -0.13 -2.25 -1.08
N SER A 60 -1.23 -2.88 -0.66
CA SER A 60 -1.78 -2.71 0.68
C SER A 60 -2.42 -4.02 1.14
N PRO A 61 -2.25 -4.40 2.43
CA PRO A 61 -2.92 -5.56 3.01
C PRO A 61 -4.34 -5.24 3.52
N ALA A 62 -4.78 -3.97 3.47
CA ALA A 62 -5.98 -3.50 4.16
C ALA A 62 -6.82 -2.55 3.29
N VAL A 63 -6.94 -2.80 1.99
CA VAL A 63 -7.59 -1.90 1.00
C VAL A 63 -8.98 -1.41 1.44
N PRO A 64 -9.89 -2.24 1.99
CA PRO A 64 -11.22 -1.81 2.40
C PRO A 64 -11.24 -0.99 3.70
N PHE A 65 -10.18 -1.09 4.49
CA PHE A 65 -10.19 -0.72 5.90
C PHE A 65 -9.45 0.60 6.10
N CYS A 66 -10.12 1.60 6.65
CA CYS A 66 -9.51 2.85 7.08
C CYS A 66 -10.45 3.57 8.04
N ASN A 67 -9.87 4.03 9.12
CA ASN A 67 -10.48 4.84 10.16
C ASN A 67 -10.63 6.34 9.78
N GLN A 68 -10.23 6.74 8.56
CA GLN A 68 -10.41 8.08 7.99
C GLN A 68 -11.19 8.04 6.67
N LYS A 69 -11.93 9.11 6.38
CA LYS A 69 -12.65 9.32 5.12
C LYS A 69 -12.21 10.64 4.47
N CYS A 70 -10.90 10.77 4.27
CA CYS A 70 -10.29 12.01 3.82
C CYS A 70 -10.86 12.46 2.47
N SER A 71 -11.10 13.76 2.31
CA SER A 71 -11.68 14.33 1.08
C SER A 71 -10.80 14.14 -0.16
N PHE A 72 -9.49 13.92 0.03
CA PHE A 72 -8.51 13.68 -1.02
C PHE A 72 -8.23 12.20 -1.29
N CYS A 73 -8.79 11.27 -0.50
CA CYS A 73 -8.60 9.84 -0.73
C CYS A 73 -9.35 9.39 -2.00
N TRP A 74 -8.63 8.86 -2.97
CA TRP A 74 -9.10 8.44 -4.30
C TRP A 74 -9.99 7.18 -4.35
N ARG A 75 -10.41 6.64 -3.20
CA ARG A 75 -11.22 5.42 -3.09
C ARG A 75 -12.67 5.76 -2.77
N ASP A 76 -13.61 4.85 -3.07
CA ASP A 76 -15.01 5.04 -2.68
C ASP A 76 -15.13 4.98 -1.16
N LEU A 77 -15.33 6.15 -0.54
CA LEU A 77 -15.40 6.30 0.90
C LEU A 77 -16.67 5.69 1.49
N SER A 78 -17.71 5.48 0.68
CA SER A 78 -18.96 4.84 1.12
C SER A 78 -18.77 3.35 1.44
N GLN A 79 -17.77 2.71 0.80
CA GLN A 79 -17.44 1.29 0.97
C GLN A 79 -16.35 1.06 2.02
N THR A 80 -15.89 2.14 2.67
CA THR A 80 -14.84 2.08 3.69
C THR A 80 -15.34 1.49 4.98
N ARG A 81 -14.59 0.52 5.50
CA ARG A 81 -14.81 -0.09 6.81
C ARG A 81 -13.83 0.51 7.81
N ILE A 82 -14.29 0.82 9.00
CA ILE A 82 -13.51 1.56 10.00
C ILE A 82 -12.59 0.63 10.78
N GLU A 83 -13.05 -0.59 11.04
CA GLU A 83 -12.36 -1.62 11.81
C GLU A 83 -12.22 -2.90 10.99
N TRP A 84 -11.24 -3.73 11.35
CA TRP A 84 -11.07 -5.04 10.74
C TRP A 84 -12.20 -5.98 11.14
N GLU A 85 -12.77 -6.66 10.17
CA GLU A 85 -13.85 -7.61 10.39
C GLU A 85 -13.75 -8.76 9.39
N GLY A 86 -13.69 -10.00 9.89
CA GLY A 86 -13.66 -11.22 9.09
C GLY A 86 -12.26 -11.82 8.95
N GLU A 87 -12.19 -12.89 8.18
CA GLU A 87 -10.95 -13.63 7.91
C GLU A 87 -9.96 -12.80 7.09
N TYR A 88 -8.70 -13.19 7.18
CA TYR A 88 -7.58 -12.51 6.54
C TYR A 88 -6.58 -13.54 5.99
N ASP A 89 -6.00 -13.20 4.85
CA ASP A 89 -4.95 -13.95 4.19
C ASP A 89 -3.64 -13.76 4.95
N ASP A 90 -2.81 -14.81 5.01
CA ASP A 90 -1.50 -14.76 5.65
C ASP A 90 -0.50 -13.89 4.85
N PRO A 91 0.54 -13.34 5.51
CA PRO A 91 1.53 -12.49 4.89
C PRO A 91 2.19 -13.04 3.63
N LYS A 92 2.55 -14.33 3.63
CA LYS A 92 3.25 -14.95 2.51
C LYS A 92 2.34 -15.04 1.29
N THR A 93 1.08 -15.46 1.49
CA THR A 93 0.05 -15.47 0.44
C THR A 93 -0.15 -14.08 -0.18
N ILE A 94 -0.22 -13.03 0.66
CA ILE A 94 -0.35 -11.65 0.20
C ILE A 94 0.86 -11.23 -0.64
N ILE A 95 2.08 -11.49 -0.17
CA ILE A 95 3.33 -11.05 -0.81
C ILE A 95 3.54 -11.76 -2.14
N GLU A 96 3.43 -13.09 -2.16
CA GLU A 96 3.59 -13.89 -3.39
C GLU A 96 2.51 -13.53 -4.42
N GLY A 97 1.27 -13.35 -3.96
CA GLY A 97 0.16 -12.87 -4.78
C GLY A 97 0.44 -11.49 -5.38
N ALA A 98 0.97 -10.55 -4.58
CA ALA A 98 1.29 -9.19 -5.02
C ALA A 98 2.43 -9.18 -6.05
N ILE A 99 3.48 -9.98 -5.86
CA ILE A 99 4.57 -10.13 -6.83
C ILE A 99 4.04 -10.72 -8.15
N LYS A 100 3.20 -11.75 -8.07
CA LYS A 100 2.57 -12.34 -9.27
C LYS A 100 1.68 -11.33 -9.99
N ALA A 101 0.86 -10.57 -9.25
CA ALA A 101 0.01 -9.53 -9.80
C ALA A 101 0.83 -8.42 -10.49
N GLN A 102 1.91 -7.95 -9.86
CA GLN A 102 2.86 -6.99 -10.44
C GLN A 102 3.42 -7.49 -11.77
N ASN A 103 3.91 -8.73 -11.80
CA ASN A 103 4.49 -9.34 -13.00
C ASN A 103 3.47 -9.46 -14.14
N ASN A 104 2.23 -9.83 -13.81
CA ASN A 104 1.13 -9.87 -14.77
C ASN A 104 0.76 -8.48 -15.29
N LEU A 105 0.78 -7.44 -14.44
CA LEU A 105 0.51 -6.07 -14.87
C LEU A 105 1.63 -5.48 -15.75
N LEU A 106 2.87 -5.93 -15.58
CA LEU A 106 4.02 -5.47 -16.35
C LEU A 106 4.29 -6.28 -17.62
N CYS A 107 3.66 -7.45 -17.80
CA CYS A 107 3.96 -8.34 -18.93
C CYS A 107 3.79 -7.67 -20.30
N GLY A 108 2.84 -6.75 -20.43
CA GLY A 108 2.59 -6.00 -21.66
C GLY A 108 3.76 -5.12 -22.12
N PHE A 109 4.68 -4.75 -21.22
CA PHE A 109 5.89 -3.99 -21.59
C PHE A 109 6.87 -4.83 -22.42
N GLY A 110 6.79 -6.17 -22.39
CA GLY A 110 7.65 -7.04 -23.19
C GLY A 110 7.49 -6.86 -24.70
N GLY A 111 6.31 -6.45 -25.17
CA GLY A 111 6.04 -6.11 -26.56
C GLY A 111 6.27 -4.63 -26.90
N ASN A 112 6.56 -3.79 -25.91
CA ASN A 112 6.67 -2.35 -26.12
C ASN A 112 8.09 -1.97 -26.57
N LYS A 113 8.23 -1.42 -27.78
CA LYS A 113 9.52 -0.99 -28.35
C LYS A 113 10.23 0.10 -27.53
N LYS A 114 9.49 0.86 -26.72
CA LYS A 114 10.05 1.90 -25.84
C LYS A 114 10.50 1.36 -24.49
N ALA A 115 10.14 0.12 -24.14
CA ALA A 115 10.47 -0.43 -22.84
C ALA A 115 11.96 -0.78 -22.75
N ASP A 116 12.56 -0.43 -21.62
CA ASP A 116 13.89 -0.86 -21.26
C ASP A 116 13.87 -2.33 -20.85
N LYS A 117 14.52 -3.18 -21.66
CA LYS A 117 14.52 -4.64 -21.45
C LYS A 117 15.22 -5.02 -20.14
N LYS A 118 16.26 -4.30 -19.73
CA LYS A 118 16.98 -4.60 -18.48
C LYS A 118 16.08 -4.29 -17.29
N LYS A 119 15.43 -3.13 -17.27
CA LYS A 119 14.48 -2.77 -16.21
C LYS A 119 13.29 -3.72 -16.18
N LEU A 120 12.80 -4.18 -17.34
CA LEU A 120 11.74 -5.18 -17.39
C LEU A 120 12.14 -6.49 -16.74
N GLU A 121 13.33 -7.01 -17.03
CA GLU A 121 13.82 -8.23 -16.39
C GLU A 121 14.02 -8.04 -14.88
N GLU A 122 14.58 -6.90 -14.45
CA GLU A 122 14.75 -6.58 -13.03
C GLU A 122 13.41 -6.41 -12.30
N SER A 123 12.39 -5.87 -12.97
CA SER A 123 11.05 -5.65 -12.39
C SER A 123 10.34 -6.95 -12.00
N LYS A 124 10.73 -8.08 -12.58
CA LYS A 124 10.19 -9.41 -12.25
C LYS A 124 10.51 -9.85 -10.83
N LYS A 125 11.55 -9.27 -10.24
CA LYS A 125 12.01 -9.47 -8.86
C LYS A 125 12.10 -8.10 -8.17
N PRO A 126 10.97 -7.54 -7.73
CA PRO A 126 10.98 -6.28 -6.99
C PRO A 126 11.78 -6.43 -5.70
N THR A 127 12.31 -5.32 -5.19
CA THR A 127 13.17 -5.28 -3.98
C THR A 127 12.72 -4.23 -2.97
N ASN A 128 11.67 -3.48 -3.28
CA ASN A 128 11.13 -2.46 -2.41
C ASN A 128 9.61 -2.65 -2.33
N ALA A 129 9.07 -2.77 -1.13
CA ALA A 129 7.65 -2.87 -0.88
C ALA A 129 7.12 -1.52 -0.39
N ALA A 130 6.28 -0.87 -1.19
CA ALA A 130 5.54 0.32 -0.80
C ALA A 130 4.15 -0.10 -0.28
N ILE A 131 4.04 -0.22 1.04
CA ILE A 131 2.81 -0.59 1.76
C ILE A 131 2.02 0.71 1.97
N SER A 132 1.42 1.19 0.88
CA SER A 132 0.87 2.55 0.81
C SER A 132 -0.17 2.74 -0.31
N LEU A 133 -0.81 1.66 -0.79
CA LEU A 133 -1.72 1.75 -1.93
C LEU A 133 -3.06 2.41 -1.60
N ALA A 134 -3.76 1.86 -0.60
CA ALA A 134 -5.08 2.31 -0.14
C ALA A 134 -5.40 1.67 1.20
N GLY A 135 -6.34 2.26 1.94
CA GLY A 135 -6.66 1.83 3.30
C GLY A 135 -5.59 2.25 4.31
N GLU A 136 -5.76 1.83 5.56
CA GLU A 136 -4.80 1.98 6.64
C GLU A 136 -4.11 0.63 6.89
N PRO A 137 -2.84 0.45 6.49
CA PRO A 137 -2.16 -0.84 6.59
C PRO A 137 -2.05 -1.37 8.02
N THR A 138 -1.98 -0.49 9.05
CA THR A 138 -1.88 -0.94 10.44
C THR A 138 -3.15 -1.61 10.97
N LEU A 139 -4.27 -1.53 10.23
CA LEU A 139 -5.48 -2.30 10.53
C LEU A 139 -5.35 -3.77 10.16
N TYR A 140 -4.38 -4.15 9.32
CA TYR A 140 -4.12 -5.56 9.04
C TYR A 140 -3.61 -6.27 10.31
N PRO A 141 -4.26 -7.37 10.76
CA PRO A 141 -3.94 -8.00 12.05
C PRO A 141 -2.46 -8.38 12.19
N GLU A 142 -1.87 -8.90 11.11
CA GLU A 142 -0.50 -9.42 11.05
C GLU A 142 0.48 -8.47 10.34
N ILE A 143 0.29 -7.15 10.48
CA ILE A 143 1.18 -6.15 9.87
C ILE A 143 2.66 -6.32 10.27
N ASP A 144 2.94 -6.74 11.50
CA ASP A 144 4.30 -6.99 11.96
C ASP A 144 4.94 -8.18 11.24
N GLU A 145 4.22 -9.32 11.17
CA GLU A 145 4.69 -10.50 10.42
C GLU A 145 4.76 -10.24 8.91
N LEU A 146 3.91 -9.35 8.36
CA LEU A 146 4.03 -8.90 6.97
C LEU A 146 5.35 -8.18 6.72
N LEU A 147 5.79 -7.31 7.63
CA LEU A 147 7.08 -6.65 7.54
C LEU A 147 8.22 -7.67 7.65
N ALA A 148 8.13 -8.59 8.61
CA ALA A 148 9.09 -9.66 8.80
C ALA A 148 9.24 -10.52 7.52
N GLU A 149 8.12 -10.92 6.91
CA GLU A 149 8.12 -11.77 5.71
C GLU A 149 8.69 -11.03 4.50
N PHE A 150 8.43 -9.73 4.35
CA PHE A 150 9.12 -8.92 3.33
C PHE A 150 10.63 -8.91 3.55
N HIS A 151 11.11 -8.74 4.77
CA HIS A 151 12.55 -8.75 5.06
C HIS A 151 13.19 -10.11 4.83
N ARG A 152 12.49 -11.21 5.16
CA ARG A 152 12.95 -12.59 4.84
C ARG A 152 13.13 -12.80 3.33
N GLN A 153 12.41 -12.05 2.51
CA GLN A 153 12.50 -12.06 1.05
C GLN A 153 13.42 -10.96 0.49
N ASP A 154 14.28 -10.36 1.33
CA ASP A 154 15.23 -9.30 0.97
C ASP A 154 14.60 -8.01 0.41
N PHE A 155 13.37 -7.69 0.81
CA PHE A 155 12.76 -6.40 0.48
C PHE A 155 13.16 -5.32 1.49
N THR A 156 13.36 -4.10 0.98
CA THR A 156 13.17 -2.91 1.81
C THR A 156 11.67 -2.59 1.91
N THR A 157 11.22 -2.13 3.07
CA THR A 157 9.79 -1.87 3.34
C THR A 157 9.54 -0.39 3.65
N PHE A 158 8.54 0.17 2.97
CA PHE A 158 8.07 1.54 3.15
C PHE A 158 6.62 1.48 3.62
N LEU A 159 6.42 1.64 4.93
CA LEU A 159 5.09 1.66 5.54
C LEU A 159 4.58 3.09 5.60
N VAL A 160 3.39 3.35 5.05
CA VAL A 160 2.71 4.64 5.17
C VAL A 160 1.45 4.42 6.00
N SER A 161 1.35 5.11 7.13
CA SER A 161 0.20 5.05 8.05
C SER A 161 -0.33 6.45 8.32
N ASN A 162 -1.62 6.56 8.62
CA ASN A 162 -2.23 7.79 9.12
C ASN A 162 -2.03 8.01 10.63
N GLY A 163 -1.27 7.14 11.30
CA GLY A 163 -0.80 7.31 12.69
C GLY A 163 -1.82 6.97 13.78
N MET A 164 -3.10 6.79 13.46
CA MET A 164 -4.12 6.70 14.51
C MET A 164 -4.05 5.44 15.38
N TYR A 165 -3.43 4.36 14.89
CA TYR A 165 -3.09 3.17 15.68
C TYR A 165 -1.66 3.25 16.21
N TRP A 166 -1.37 4.31 16.97
CA TRP A 166 -0.02 4.59 17.51
C TRP A 166 0.52 3.44 18.37
N GLU A 167 -0.33 2.74 19.13
CA GLU A 167 0.09 1.58 19.94
C GLU A 167 0.63 0.45 19.06
N LYS A 168 -0.04 0.16 17.94
CA LYS A 168 0.38 -0.88 16.99
C LYS A 168 1.69 -0.48 16.31
N LEU A 169 1.86 0.80 15.97
CA LEU A 169 3.13 1.31 15.42
C LEU A 169 4.26 1.23 16.44
N GLY A 170 4.00 1.58 17.70
CA GLY A 170 4.98 1.53 18.80
C GLY A 170 5.28 0.12 19.31
N SER A 171 4.52 -0.89 18.90
CA SER A 171 4.68 -2.29 19.29
C SER A 171 5.15 -3.20 18.14
N LEU A 172 5.66 -2.63 17.04
CA LEU A 172 6.24 -3.44 15.96
C LEU A 172 7.58 -4.02 16.44
N ASP A 173 7.69 -5.34 16.42
CA ASP A 173 8.96 -6.04 16.64
C ASP A 173 9.83 -5.97 15.36
N ASN A 174 9.18 -5.92 14.19
CA ASN A 174 9.81 -5.84 12.88
C ASN A 174 9.59 -4.46 12.26
N GLU A 175 10.52 -3.54 12.49
CA GLU A 175 10.40 -2.17 11.99
C GLU A 175 10.50 -2.08 10.46
N PRO A 176 9.64 -1.30 9.78
CA PRO A 176 9.81 -1.07 8.35
C PRO A 176 11.15 -0.39 8.07
N THR A 177 11.75 -0.62 6.91
CA THR A 177 12.99 0.09 6.50
C THR A 177 12.80 1.61 6.56
N GLN A 178 11.59 2.09 6.23
CA GLN A 178 11.20 3.46 6.46
C GLN A 178 9.70 3.57 6.79
N LEU A 179 9.40 4.22 7.91
CA LEU A 179 8.05 4.59 8.32
C LEU A 179 7.72 6.01 7.85
N TYR A 180 6.51 6.20 7.32
CA TYR A 180 5.91 7.49 7.02
C TYR A 180 4.59 7.60 7.80
N VAL A 181 4.45 8.70 8.54
CA VAL A 181 3.18 9.08 9.18
C VAL A 181 2.61 10.28 8.40
N SER A 182 1.41 10.11 7.86
CA SER A 182 0.72 11.18 7.12
C SER A 182 0.15 12.22 8.08
N LEU A 183 0.72 13.43 8.04
CA LEU A 183 0.26 14.60 8.80
C LEU A 183 -0.34 15.63 7.84
N ASP A 184 -1.61 15.43 7.50
CA ASP A 184 -2.26 16.17 6.40
C ASP A 184 -2.89 17.50 6.84
N ALA A 185 -2.93 17.78 8.15
CA ALA A 185 -3.57 18.96 8.70
C ALA A 185 -2.74 19.61 9.82
N PRO A 186 -2.63 20.96 9.85
CA PRO A 186 -1.81 21.67 10.83
C PRO A 186 -2.48 21.85 12.20
N ASN A 187 -3.78 21.56 12.33
CA ASN A 187 -4.54 21.65 13.57
C ASN A 187 -5.81 20.77 13.53
N GLU A 188 -6.40 20.57 14.71
CA GLU A 188 -7.56 19.68 14.89
C GLU A 188 -8.77 20.07 14.04
N LYS A 189 -9.03 21.37 13.86
CA LYS A 189 -10.17 21.84 13.08
C LYS A 189 -10.03 21.42 11.62
N VAL A 190 -8.88 21.74 11.01
CA VAL A 190 -8.59 21.37 9.61
C VAL A 190 -8.56 19.84 9.48
N TYR A 191 -8.02 19.12 10.46
CA TYR A 191 -7.98 17.66 10.46
C TYR A 191 -9.38 17.04 10.42
N LYS A 192 -10.31 17.51 11.24
CA LYS A 192 -11.70 17.03 11.25
C LYS A 192 -12.40 17.25 9.92
N GLU A 193 -12.18 18.39 9.29
CA GLU A 193 -12.79 18.73 7.99
C GLU A 193 -12.14 17.95 6.83
N LEU A 194 -10.81 17.85 6.82
CA LEU A 194 -10.04 17.29 5.70
C LEU A 194 -9.95 15.77 5.75
N CYS A 195 -9.54 15.21 6.88
CA CYS A 195 -9.32 13.77 7.07
C CYS A 195 -10.61 13.03 7.45
N ASN A 196 -11.61 13.75 7.98
CA ASN A 196 -12.92 13.21 8.37
C ASN A 196 -12.77 11.88 9.16
N PRO A 197 -12.12 11.93 10.33
CA PRO A 197 -11.89 10.73 11.13
C PRO A 197 -13.22 10.09 11.55
N GLN A 198 -13.26 8.75 11.53
CA GLN A 198 -14.46 7.99 11.85
C GLN A 198 -14.40 7.35 13.25
N ILE A 199 -13.36 7.68 14.02
CA ILE A 199 -13.14 7.21 15.39
C ILE A 199 -13.06 8.38 16.35
N ASN A 200 -13.36 8.14 17.63
CA ASN A 200 -13.18 9.13 18.69
C ASN A 200 -11.69 9.39 18.95
N ASP A 201 -11.38 10.57 19.48
CA ASP A 201 -10.03 10.97 19.90
C ASP A 201 -8.95 10.87 18.81
N ALA A 202 -9.35 10.79 17.53
CA ALA A 202 -8.46 10.64 16.38
C ALA A 202 -7.29 11.64 16.34
N TRP A 203 -7.58 12.92 16.59
CA TRP A 203 -6.55 13.96 16.65
C TRP A 203 -5.59 13.74 17.83
N SER A 204 -6.10 13.36 18.99
CA SER A 204 -5.28 13.08 20.17
C SER A 204 -4.39 11.86 19.94
N ASN A 205 -4.92 10.81 19.32
CA ASN A 205 -4.16 9.62 18.94
C ASN A 205 -3.05 9.94 17.94
N LEU A 206 -3.32 10.77 16.93
CA LEU A 206 -2.30 11.22 15.98
C LEU A 206 -1.15 12.00 16.66
N ASN A 207 -1.45 12.78 17.71
CA ASN A 207 -0.42 13.51 18.46
C ASN A 207 0.41 12.62 19.40
N LYS A 208 0.03 11.34 19.58
CA LYS A 208 0.82 10.35 20.33
C LYS A 208 1.78 9.57 19.44
N THR A 209 1.57 9.59 18.12
CA THR A 209 2.42 8.93 17.12
C THR A 209 3.77 9.63 17.02
#